data_AF-A0A924DD72-F1
#
_entry.id   AF-A0A924DD72-F1
#
_cell.length_a   1.000
_cell.length_b   1.000
_cell.length_c   1.000
_cell.angle_alpha   90.00
_cell.angle_beta   90.00
_cell.angle_gamma   90.00
#
_symmetry.space_group_name_H-M   'P 1'
#
loop_
_entity.id
_entity.type
_entity.pdbx_description
1 polymer ?
#
loop_
_entity_poly.entity_id
_entity_poly.type
_entity_poly.pdbx_seq_one_letter_code
_entity_poly.pdbx_strand_id
1 'polypeptide(L)' 'MDFFDLVNISKRFLEIANPSTPEKLVTLGKYLKLQLGHQVLDFGCGFGESLAPWEPQGFCPLWFDSAFVRKRDR' A
#
# COMPACT_ATOMS: atom_id res chain seq x y z
N MET A 1 0.32 -3.56 26.49
CA MET A 1 -0.17 -3.14 25.17
C MET A 1 0.41 -1.77 24.91
N ASP A 2 1.25 -1.66 23.90
CA ASP A 2 1.85 -0.39 23.52
C ASP A 2 1.02 0.32 22.44
N PHE A 3 1.46 1.52 22.04
CA PHE A 3 0.76 2.32 21.03
C PHE A 3 0.68 1.60 19.68
N PHE A 4 1.74 0.90 19.27
CA PHE A 4 1.79 0.24 17.97
C PHE A 4 0.91 -1.01 17.94
N ASP A 5 0.76 -1.71 19.07
CA ASP A 5 -0.21 -2.79 19.22
C ASP A 5 -1.65 -2.29 18.97
N LEU A 6 -2.02 -1.14 19.53
CA LEU A 6 -3.36 -0.55 19.34
C LEU A 6 -3.61 -0.15 17.89
N VAL A 7 -2.60 0.43 17.23
CA VAL A 7 -2.67 0.77 15.79
C VAL A 7 -2.85 -0.50 14.95
N ASN A 8 -2.10 -1.55 15.23
CA ASN A 8 -2.24 -2.82 14.51
C ASN A 8 -3.63 -3.45 14.70
N ILE A 9 -4.15 -3.51 15.94
CA ILE A 9 -5.47 -4.09 16.20
C ILE A 9 -6.59 -3.28 15.53
N SER A 10 -6.54 -1.95 15.60
CA SER A 10 -7.56 -1.09 15.00
C SER A 10 -7.58 -1.15 13.47
N LYS A 11 -6.43 -1.38 12.82
CA LYS A 11 -6.30 -1.36 11.36
C LYS A 11 -6.28 -2.74 10.70
N ARG A 12 -6.19 -3.85 11.45
CA ARG A 12 -5.98 -5.20 10.88
C ARG A 12 -7.03 -5.68 9.88
N PHE A 13 -8.25 -5.14 9.96
CA PHE A 13 -9.38 -5.49 9.08
C PHE A 13 -9.62 -4.46 7.98
N LEU A 14 -8.88 -3.36 7.96
CA LEU A 14 -8.98 -2.38 6.89
C LEU A 14 -8.21 -2.89 5.68
N GLU A 15 -8.85 -2.84 4.52
CA GLU A 15 -8.21 -3.12 3.24
C GLU A 15 -7.24 -2.00 2.84
N ILE A 16 -7.54 -0.75 3.21
CA ILE A 16 -6.64 0.39 3.07
C ILE A 16 -6.60 1.10 4.42
N ALA A 17 -5.43 1.14 5.04
CA ALA A 17 -5.21 1.73 6.35
C ALA A 17 -5.44 3.25 6.38
N ASN A 18 -5.26 3.90 5.23
CA ASN A 18 -5.47 5.32 5.04
C ASN A 18 -6.90 5.59 4.53
N PRO A 19 -7.51 6.75 4.83
CA PRO A 19 -8.86 7.11 4.37
C PRO A 19 -8.94 7.29 2.84
N SER A 20 -8.95 6.18 2.10
CA SER A 20 -9.01 6.11 0.65
C SER A 20 -9.81 4.87 0.23
N THR A 21 -9.98 4.71 -1.09
CA THR A 21 -10.62 3.53 -1.66
C THR A 21 -9.74 2.98 -2.80
N PRO A 22 -9.87 1.69 -3.16
CA PRO A 22 -9.13 1.14 -4.29
C PRO A 22 -9.37 1.93 -5.58
N GLU A 23 -10.59 2.41 -5.82
CA GLU A 23 -10.94 3.20 -7.01
C GLU A 23 -10.20 4.52 -7.06
N LYS A 24 -10.02 5.19 -5.91
CA LYS A 24 -9.24 6.43 -5.82
C LYS A 24 -7.77 6.17 -6.14
N LEU A 25 -7.21 5.05 -5.68
CA LEU A 25 -5.82 4.68 -5.97
C LEU A 25 -5.65 4.36 -7.46
N VAL A 26 -6.53 3.56 -8.06
CA VAL A 26 -6.52 3.30 -9.51
C VAL A 26 -6.63 4.60 -10.30
N THR A 27 -7.53 5.50 -9.89
CA THR A 27 -7.71 6.81 -10.52
C THR A 27 -6.44 7.66 -10.43
N LEU A 28 -5.78 7.68 -9.27
CA LEU A 28 -4.51 8.37 -9.09
C LEU A 28 -3.44 7.84 -10.06
N GLY A 29 -3.31 6.52 -10.21
CA GLY A 29 -2.37 5.92 -11.16
C GLY A 29 -2.61 6.38 -12.61
N LYS A 30 -3.87 6.52 -13.01
CA LYS A 30 -4.26 7.07 -14.33
C LYS A 30 -3.88 8.55 -14.47
N TYR A 31 -4.13 9.37 -13.45
CA TYR A 31 -3.77 10.79 -13.46
C TYR A 31 -2.25 11.01 -13.50
N LEU A 32 -1.50 10.15 -12.80
CA LEU A 32 -0.03 10.12 -12.84
C LEU A 32 0.52 9.57 -14.15
N LYS A 33 -0.34 9.09 -15.06
CA LYS A 33 0.03 8.46 -16.34
C LYS A 33 1.08 7.37 -16.14
N LEU A 34 0.91 6.57 -15.09
CA LEU A 34 1.82 5.46 -14.85
C LEU A 34 1.73 4.48 -16.04
N GLN A 35 2.88 4.02 -16.54
CA GLN A 35 3.01 3.01 -17.60
C GLN A 35 4.02 1.92 -17.22
N LEU A 36 3.83 0.70 -17.76
CA LEU A 36 4.77 -0.41 -17.60
C LEU A 36 6.23 0.07 -17.75
N GLY A 37 7.07 -0.24 -16.76
CA GLY A 37 8.47 0.21 -16.69
C GLY A 37 8.71 1.46 -15.85
N HIS A 38 7.68 2.20 -15.45
CA HIS A 38 7.82 3.26 -14.44
C HIS A 38 8.14 2.67 -13.07
N GLN A 39 9.11 3.29 -12.39
CA GLN A 39 9.47 2.96 -11.00
C GLN A 39 8.76 3.92 -10.05
N VAL A 40 8.04 3.35 -9.09
CA VAL A 40 7.36 4.10 -8.03
C VAL A 40 7.96 3.69 -6.69
N LEU A 41 8.33 4.69 -5.89
CA LEU A 41 8.80 4.52 -4.52
C LEU A 41 7.74 5.09 -3.57
N ASP A 42 7.25 4.25 -2.67
CA ASP A 42 6.32 4.66 -1.62
C ASP A 42 7.00 4.57 -0.25
N PHE A 43 7.05 5.71 0.45
CA PHE A 43 7.56 5.81 1.81
C PHE A 43 6.39 5.68 2.78
N GLY A 44 6.37 4.59 3.55
CA GLY A 44 5.26 4.33 4.46
C GLY A 44 4.11 3.58 3.78
N CYS A 45 4.42 2.63 2.90
CA CYS A 45 3.44 1.85 2.15
C CYS A 45 2.62 0.88 3.02
N GLY A 46 2.90 0.77 4.32
CA GLY A 46 2.27 -0.18 5.22
C GLY A 46 2.50 -1.62 4.77
N PHE A 47 1.42 -2.33 4.48
CA PHE A 47 1.42 -3.68 3.91
C PHE A 47 1.30 -3.68 2.38
N GLY A 48 1.48 -2.53 1.75
CA GLY A 48 1.43 -2.34 0.31
C GLY A 48 0.05 -2.01 -0.23
N GLU A 49 -0.91 -1.64 0.64
CA GLU A 49 -2.31 -1.40 0.27
C GLU A 49 -2.46 -0.26 -0.75
N SER A 50 -1.54 0.72 -0.73
CA SER A 50 -1.52 1.87 -1.64
C SER A 50 -1.09 1.52 -3.08
N LEU A 51 -0.20 0.55 -3.29
CA LEU A 51 0.30 0.21 -4.63
C LEU A 51 -0.24 -1.12 -5.17
N ALA A 52 -0.85 -1.96 -4.33
CA ALA A 52 -1.52 -3.19 -4.79
C ALA A 52 -2.51 -2.96 -5.95
N PRO A 53 -3.32 -1.88 -5.99
CA PRO A 53 -4.22 -1.62 -7.12
C PRO A 53 -3.51 -1.31 -8.45
N TRP A 54 -2.20 -1.07 -8.42
CA TRP A 54 -1.37 -0.80 -9.59
C TRP A 54 -0.64 -2.06 -10.07
N GLU A 55 -0.46 -3.10 -9.25
CA GLU A 55 0.23 -4.34 -9.66
C GLU A 55 -0.34 -4.98 -10.96
N PRO A 56 -1.67 -5.07 -11.17
CA PRO A 56 -2.24 -5.58 -12.42
C PRO A 56 -1.94 -4.74 -13.67
N GLN A 57 -1.48 -3.50 -13.50
CA GLN A 57 -1.08 -2.61 -14.60
C GLN A 57 0.40 -2.80 -14.99
N GLY A 58 1.08 -3.80 -14.39
CA GLY A 58 2.42 -4.26 -14.77
C GLY A 58 3.56 -3.50 -14.07
N PHE A 59 3.30 -2.75 -13.01
CA PHE A 59 4.33 -1.97 -12.33
C PHE A 59 5.19 -2.83 -11.40
N CYS A 60 6.50 -2.53 -11.33
CA CYS A 60 7.40 -3.02 -10.28
C CYS A 60 7.67 -1.89 -9.27
N PRO A 61 6.81 -1.71 -8.26
CA PRO A 61 7.08 -0.76 -7.18
C PRO A 61 8.25 -1.20 -6.30
N LEU A 62 9.00 -0.21 -5.83
CA LEU A 62 9.94 -0.35 -4.71
C LEU A 62 9.25 0.13 -3.44
N TRP A 63 9.42 -0.62 -2.36
CA TRP A 63 8.68 -0.44 -1.12
C TRP A 63 9.64 -0.22 0.04
N PHE A 64 9.36 0.77 0.88
CA PHE A 64 10.10 0.96 2.12
C PHE A 64 9.14 1.27 3.27
N ASP A 65 8.98 0.31 4.18
CA ASP A 65 8.24 0.50 5.43
C ASP A 65 8.79 -0.38 6.56
N SER A 66 8.87 0.21 7.75
CA SER A 66 9.17 -0.48 9.01
C SER A 66 8.13 -1.56 9.41
N ALA A 67 6.90 -1.47 8.91
CA ALA A 67 5.78 -2.37 9.20
C ALA A 67 5.84 -3.69 8.41
N PHE A 68 6.69 -3.79 7.37
CA PHE A 68 6.76 -4.94 6.47
C PHE A 68 7.18 -6.26 7.16
N VAL A 69 7.74 -6.20 8.37
CA VAL A 69 8.30 -7.37 9.08
C VAL A 69 7.24 -8.37 9.57
N ARG A 70 5.92 -8.14 9.45
CA ARG A 70 4.91 -9.00 10.12
C ARG A 70 3.62 -9.36 9.36
N LYS A 71 3.65 -9.63 8.04
CA LYS A 71 2.43 -10.16 7.36
C LYS A 71 2.67 -11.08 6.15
N ARG A 72 3.81 -11.77 6.07
CA ARG A 72 4.04 -12.76 5.00
C ARG A 72 3.46 -14.16 5.30
N ASP A 73 2.93 -14.38 6.49
CA ASP A 73 2.38 -15.68 6.93
C ASP A 73 0.83 -15.71 6.96
N ARG A 74 0.17 -15.10 5.97
CA ARG A 74 -1.24 -15.39 5.66
C ARG A 74 -1.40 -15.81 4.21
#